data_AF-A0A1N6LBU1-F1
#
_entry.id   AF-A0A1N6LBU1-F1
#
_cell.length_a   1.000
_cell.length_b   1.000
_cell.length_c   1.000
_cell.angle_alpha   90.00
_cell.angle_beta   90.00
_cell.angle_gamma   90.00
#
_symmetry.space_group_name_H-M   'P 1'
#
loop_
_entity.id
_entity.type
_entity.pdbx_description
1 polymer ?
#
loop_
_entity_poly.entity_id
_entity_poly.type
_entity_poly.pdbx_seq_one_letter_code
_entity_poly.pdbx_strand_id
1 'polypeptide(L)'
;MRRSFTSRRGFTLIELLVVIAIIAVLIALLLPAVQAAREAARRAQCVNNLKQISLGIANYMDAFGSTPIHEYRRSDEYGGAAGSSGNRGWHCQILPFIEQATLHNAINFTYSDGFYGANNIVNGVNGTAHKAQVATFLCPSDGITCLPQDGVVNVAGGKLGNNNYVGNSAHPRNVLMPGGTPVGDNLPPSQGVISTSRMYTTQGGCATAGRAATTNQNVNIASITDGTSNTAAVSESLMNDGSGKSSDKRRNLNYTSSRLIEQNDVPAMVAVRDGLAAPLNWPGWSMYKGSTWAFTDGWEGHLYAHLFPPNAPPIHVYADNTLRCFEGDTAMNPTSNHSGGVNVGSMDGSVRFIKNTVNLPTWWSFGTRNGGEIISADAL
;
A
#
# COMPACT_ATOMS: atom_id res chain seq x y z
N MET A 1 -38.62 -71.62 7.74
CA MET A 1 -37.80 -70.47 7.29
C MET A 1 -36.44 -70.52 7.98
N ARG A 2 -35.38 -71.01 7.33
CA ARG A 2 -34.02 -71.07 7.91
C ARG A 2 -33.35 -69.70 7.73
N ARG A 3 -33.13 -68.96 8.83
CA ARG A 3 -32.33 -67.73 8.82
C ARG A 3 -30.84 -68.10 8.72
N SER A 4 -30.24 -67.78 7.58
CA SER A 4 -28.79 -67.76 7.39
C SER A 4 -28.22 -66.64 8.26
N PHE A 5 -27.47 -66.98 9.32
CA PHE A 5 -26.66 -66.00 10.05
C PHE A 5 -25.38 -65.76 9.27
N THR A 6 -25.34 -64.67 8.50
CA THR A 6 -24.09 -64.15 7.96
C THR A 6 -23.18 -63.75 9.12
N SER A 7 -22.10 -64.50 9.34
CA SER A 7 -21.07 -64.16 10.32
C SER A 7 -20.50 -62.77 9.98
N ARG A 8 -20.84 -61.77 10.78
CA ARG A 8 -20.18 -60.47 10.75
C ARG A 8 -18.81 -60.67 11.37
N ARG A 9 -17.74 -60.56 10.57
CA ARG A 9 -16.37 -60.52 11.07
C ARG A 9 -16.24 -59.32 12.00
N GLY A 10 -15.97 -59.58 13.28
CA GLY A 10 -15.70 -58.54 14.27
C GLY A 10 -14.33 -57.92 14.02
N PHE A 11 -14.23 -56.61 14.11
CA PHE A 11 -12.98 -55.88 13.96
C PHE A 11 -12.15 -56.01 15.24
N THR A 12 -10.88 -56.42 15.13
CA THR A 12 -10.01 -56.56 16.30
C THR A 12 -9.48 -55.20 16.74
N LEU A 13 -9.23 -55.04 18.04
CA LEU A 13 -8.65 -53.83 18.60
C LEU A 13 -7.29 -53.49 17.95
N ILE A 14 -6.51 -54.50 17.58
CA ILE A 14 -5.21 -54.34 16.91
C ILE A 14 -5.39 -53.78 15.50
N GLU A 15 -6.34 -54.30 14.70
CA GLU A 15 -6.62 -53.76 13.36
C GLU A 15 -7.01 -52.29 13.41
N LEU A 16 -7.79 -51.89 14.41
CA LEU A 16 -8.14 -50.47 14.63
C LEU A 16 -6.92 -49.62 14.95
N LEU A 17 -6.09 -50.07 15.90
CA LEU A 17 -4.90 -49.34 16.31
C LEU A 17 -3.90 -49.16 15.16
N VAL A 18 -3.71 -50.17 14.31
CA VAL A 18 -2.82 -50.08 13.15
C VAL A 18 -3.34 -49.07 12.14
N VAL A 19 -4.64 -49.07 11.84
CA VAL A 19 -5.24 -48.13 10.88
C VAL A 19 -5.11 -46.69 11.37
N ILE A 20 -5.42 -46.41 12.64
CA ILE A 20 -5.27 -45.05 13.16
C ILE A 20 -3.80 -44.62 13.22
N ALA A 21 -2.87 -45.53 13.50
CA ALA A 21 -1.43 -45.23 13.51
C ALA A 21 -0.94 -44.85 12.10
N ILE A 22 -1.35 -45.58 11.07
CA ILE A 22 -1.02 -45.25 9.68
C ILE A 22 -1.61 -43.89 9.29
N ILE A 23 -2.89 -43.64 9.58
CA ILE A 23 -3.53 -42.34 9.28
C ILE A 23 -2.81 -41.19 10.01
N ALA A 24 -2.44 -41.38 11.29
CA ALA A 24 -1.72 -40.38 12.06
C ALA A 24 -0.37 -40.05 11.44
N VAL A 25 0.40 -41.06 11.01
CA VAL A 25 1.69 -40.86 10.33
C VAL A 25 1.50 -40.15 8.98
N LEU A 26 0.51 -40.57 8.19
CA LEU A 26 0.22 -39.92 6.89
C LEU A 26 -0.16 -38.45 7.07
N ILE A 27 -1.04 -38.13 8.03
CA ILE A 27 -1.43 -36.74 8.32
C ILE A 27 -0.23 -35.94 8.83
N ALA A 28 0.60 -36.51 9.71
CA ALA A 28 1.79 -35.84 10.23
C ALA A 28 2.78 -35.47 9.12
N LEU A 29 2.91 -36.28 8.08
CA LEU A 29 3.77 -36.01 6.92
C LEU A 29 3.10 -35.07 5.90
N LEU A 30 1.79 -35.16 5.70
CA LEU A 30 1.06 -34.39 4.69
C LEU A 30 0.72 -32.97 5.16
N LEU A 31 0.44 -32.74 6.44
CA LEU A 31 0.02 -31.43 6.94
C LEU A 31 1.10 -30.34 6.75
N PRO A 32 2.39 -30.56 7.09
CA PRO A 32 3.44 -29.56 6.83
C PRO A 32 3.61 -29.30 5.33
N ALA A 33 3.53 -30.34 4.50
CA ALA A 33 3.66 -30.22 3.05
C ALA A 33 2.54 -29.39 2.42
N VAL A 34 1.28 -29.65 2.81
CA VAL A 34 0.12 -28.89 2.32
C VAL A 34 0.20 -27.42 2.76
N GLN A 35 0.68 -27.15 3.97
CA GLN A 35 0.86 -25.79 4.47
C GLN A 35 1.95 -25.03 3.70
N ALA A 36 3.09 -25.67 3.46
CA ALA A 36 4.17 -25.10 2.65
C ALA A 36 3.72 -24.81 1.21
N ALA A 37 2.98 -25.74 0.59
CA ALA A 37 2.44 -25.55 -0.75
C ALA A 37 1.43 -24.40 -0.81
N ARG A 38 0.53 -24.28 0.17
CA ARG A 38 -0.42 -23.16 0.25
C ARG A 38 0.29 -21.82 0.41
N GLU A 39 1.31 -21.76 1.25
CA GLU A 39 2.09 -20.54 1.44
C GLU A 39 2.87 -20.14 0.18
N ALA A 40 3.49 -21.10 -0.50
CA ALA A 40 4.15 -20.84 -1.78
C ALA A 40 3.15 -20.31 -2.83
N ALA A 41 1.94 -20.87 -2.89
CA ALA A 41 0.89 -20.39 -3.80
C ALA A 41 0.44 -18.96 -3.46
N ARG A 42 0.28 -18.62 -2.18
CA ARG A 42 -0.05 -17.24 -1.76
C ARG A 42 1.04 -16.25 -2.16
N ARG A 43 2.32 -16.61 -1.98
CA ARG A 43 3.46 -15.79 -2.40
C ARG A 43 3.47 -15.57 -3.91
N ALA A 44 3.31 -16.64 -4.68
CA ALA A 44 3.24 -16.55 -6.13
C ALA A 44 2.08 -15.63 -6.58
N GLN A 45 0.93 -15.70 -5.90
CA GLN A 45 -0.19 -14.80 -6.19
C GLN A 45 0.14 -13.34 -5.86
N CYS A 46 0.78 -13.03 -4.72
CA CYS A 46 1.13 -11.64 -4.42
C CYS A 46 2.15 -11.07 -5.44
N VAL A 47 3.10 -11.89 -5.92
CA VAL A 47 4.03 -11.52 -7.01
C VAL A 47 3.28 -11.29 -8.33
N ASN A 48 2.33 -12.16 -8.67
CA ASN A 48 1.52 -12.00 -9.89
C ASN A 48 0.65 -10.74 -9.84
N ASN A 49 0.05 -10.42 -8.68
CA ASN A 49 -0.71 -9.20 -8.48
C ASN A 49 0.18 -7.96 -8.71
N LEU A 50 1.38 -7.91 -8.10
CA LEU A 50 2.34 -6.82 -8.35
C LEU A 50 2.70 -6.67 -9.82
N LYS A 51 2.93 -7.79 -10.51
CA LYS A 51 3.22 -7.79 -11.94
C LYS A 51 2.05 -7.23 -12.75
N GLN A 52 0.81 -7.67 -12.47
CA GLN A 52 -0.39 -7.16 -13.15
C GLN A 52 -0.57 -5.66 -12.93
N ILE A 53 -0.42 -5.18 -11.69
CA ILE A 53 -0.56 -3.75 -11.37
C ILE A 53 0.54 -2.94 -12.05
N SER A 54 1.79 -3.39 -11.99
CA SER A 54 2.92 -2.68 -12.60
C SER A 54 2.78 -2.59 -14.12
N LEU A 55 2.37 -3.68 -14.77
CA LEU A 55 2.03 -3.66 -16.21
C LEU A 55 0.80 -2.79 -16.50
N GLY A 56 -0.18 -2.75 -15.60
CA GLY A 56 -1.32 -1.85 -15.69
C GLY A 56 -0.92 -0.38 -15.70
N ILE A 57 0.03 0.01 -14.85
CA ILE A 57 0.62 1.36 -14.83
C ILE A 57 1.39 1.62 -16.13
N ALA A 58 2.19 0.66 -16.60
CA ALA A 58 2.94 0.80 -17.85
C ALA A 58 2.02 0.99 -19.07
N ASN A 59 0.94 0.20 -19.16
CA ASN A 59 -0.06 0.32 -20.23
C ASN A 59 -0.86 1.63 -20.14
N TYR A 60 -1.17 2.09 -18.92
CA TYR A 60 -1.76 3.42 -18.71
C TYR A 60 -0.82 4.51 -19.25
N MET A 61 0.47 4.42 -18.92
CA MET A 61 1.46 5.38 -19.38
C MET A 61 1.65 5.36 -20.90
N ASP A 62 1.60 4.20 -21.53
CA ASP A 62 1.63 4.07 -23.00
C ASP A 62 0.40 4.73 -23.64
N ALA A 63 -0.79 4.52 -23.07
CA ALA A 63 -2.04 5.07 -23.60
C ALA A 63 -2.19 6.59 -23.39
N PHE A 64 -1.72 7.12 -22.27
CA PHE A 64 -1.97 8.52 -21.86
C PHE A 64 -0.71 9.41 -21.83
N GLY A 65 0.48 8.85 -22.05
CA GLY A 65 1.74 9.59 -22.07
C GLY A 65 2.27 10.00 -20.69
N SER A 66 1.58 9.64 -19.60
CA SER A 66 2.03 9.85 -18.22
C SER A 66 1.56 8.72 -17.31
N THR A 67 2.26 8.50 -16.20
CA THR A 67 1.75 7.62 -15.14
C THR A 67 0.45 8.20 -14.53
N PRO A 68 -0.36 7.36 -13.85
CA PRO A 68 -1.52 7.82 -13.11
C PRO A 68 -1.12 8.84 -12.04
N ILE A 69 -1.95 9.87 -11.85
CA ILE A 69 -1.86 10.69 -10.65
C ILE A 69 -2.47 9.93 -9.47
N HIS A 70 -1.83 10.05 -8.32
CA HIS A 70 -2.21 9.51 -7.03
C HIS A 70 -3.67 9.77 -6.70
N GLU A 71 -4.15 10.97 -7.02
CA GLU A 71 -5.40 11.48 -6.50
C GLU A 71 -6.11 12.36 -7.55
N TYR A 72 -7.33 11.95 -7.92
CA TYR A 72 -8.19 12.70 -8.84
C TYR A 72 -9.29 13.42 -8.07
N ARG A 73 -9.50 14.69 -8.45
CA ARG A 73 -10.56 15.55 -7.91
C ARG A 73 -11.29 16.31 -8.99
N ARG A 74 -12.49 16.78 -8.67
CA ARG A 74 -13.18 17.80 -9.46
C ARG A 74 -12.56 19.18 -9.20
N SER A 75 -12.56 20.03 -10.21
CA SER A 75 -11.89 21.35 -10.17
C SER A 75 -12.48 22.33 -9.14
N ASP A 76 -13.75 22.22 -8.81
CA ASP A 76 -14.49 23.07 -7.87
C ASP A 76 -14.50 22.54 -6.42
N GLU A 77 -14.05 21.31 -6.19
CA GLU A 77 -13.68 20.82 -4.85
C GLU A 77 -12.35 21.40 -4.37
N TYR A 78 -11.60 21.97 -5.31
CA TYR A 78 -10.41 22.73 -5.05
C TYR A 78 -10.78 24.08 -4.43
N GLY A 79 -10.39 24.33 -3.18
CA GLY A 79 -10.57 25.64 -2.53
C GLY A 79 -11.85 25.82 -1.72
N GLY A 80 -12.87 24.96 -1.88
CA GLY A 80 -14.16 25.15 -1.20
C GLY A 80 -14.13 24.89 0.31
N ALA A 81 -14.95 25.64 1.06
CA ALA A 81 -15.19 25.49 2.50
C ALA A 81 -15.70 24.08 2.90
N ALA A 82 -16.27 23.34 1.94
CA ALA A 82 -16.70 21.97 2.13
C ALA A 82 -15.54 20.97 2.16
N GLY A 83 -14.38 21.30 1.58
CA GLY A 83 -13.12 20.53 1.67
C GLY A 83 -13.26 19.01 1.63
N SER A 84 -14.31 18.51 0.97
CA SER A 84 -14.84 17.19 1.28
C SER A 84 -13.86 16.20 0.70
N SER A 85 -13.20 15.45 1.58
CA SER A 85 -12.25 14.40 1.20
C SER A 85 -13.01 13.45 0.27
N GLY A 86 -12.66 13.42 -1.02
CA GLY A 86 -13.58 12.99 -2.08
C GLY A 86 -12.89 12.26 -3.22
N ASN A 87 -11.66 11.82 -2.97
CA ASN A 87 -10.65 11.79 -4.01
C ASN A 87 -10.41 10.38 -4.45
N ARG A 88 -10.24 10.18 -5.75
CA ARG A 88 -10.06 8.84 -6.30
C ARG A 88 -8.58 8.48 -6.35
N GLY A 89 -8.25 7.32 -5.80
CA GLY A 89 -6.90 6.77 -5.88
C GLY A 89 -6.50 6.47 -7.32
N TRP A 90 -5.19 6.43 -7.57
CA TRP A 90 -4.62 6.03 -8.86
C TRP A 90 -5.07 4.63 -9.32
N HIS A 91 -5.42 3.75 -8.37
CA HIS A 91 -6.03 2.44 -8.62
C HIS A 91 -7.24 2.52 -9.54
N CYS A 92 -8.08 3.54 -9.39
CA CYS A 92 -9.27 3.74 -10.22
C CYS A 92 -8.94 3.83 -11.70
N GLN A 93 -7.77 4.39 -12.07
CA GLN A 93 -7.39 4.64 -13.45
C GLN A 93 -6.76 3.46 -14.15
N ILE A 94 -6.09 2.60 -13.37
CA ILE A 94 -5.46 1.41 -13.93
C ILE A 94 -6.45 0.27 -14.13
N LEU A 95 -7.67 0.36 -13.58
CA LEU A 95 -8.72 -0.67 -13.69
C LEU A 95 -8.92 -1.22 -15.11
N PRO A 96 -9.01 -0.40 -16.19
CA PRO A 96 -9.15 -0.92 -17.55
C PRO A 96 -7.97 -1.77 -18.00
N PHE A 97 -6.78 -1.51 -17.45
CA PHE A 97 -5.52 -2.18 -17.78
C PHE A 97 -5.24 -3.42 -16.91
N ILE A 98 -6.13 -3.73 -15.96
CA ILE A 98 -6.08 -4.93 -15.11
C ILE A 98 -7.40 -5.72 -15.17
N GLU A 99 -8.05 -5.74 -16.33
CA GLU A 99 -9.29 -6.50 -16.58
C GLU A 99 -10.51 -6.06 -15.74
N GLN A 100 -10.52 -4.82 -15.24
CA GLN A 100 -11.61 -4.23 -14.45
C GLN A 100 -12.32 -3.07 -15.18
N ALA A 101 -12.40 -3.12 -16.51
CA ALA A 101 -13.00 -2.06 -17.33
C ALA A 101 -14.48 -1.78 -16.98
N THR A 102 -15.28 -2.82 -16.65
CA THR A 102 -16.67 -2.65 -16.21
C THR A 102 -16.76 -1.85 -14.92
N LEU A 103 -15.84 -2.09 -13.98
CA LEU A 103 -15.80 -1.37 -12.71
C LEU A 103 -15.35 0.08 -12.92
N HIS A 104 -14.36 0.32 -13.79
CA HIS A 104 -13.96 1.67 -14.19
C HIS A 104 -15.15 2.48 -14.74
N ASN A 105 -15.91 1.90 -15.67
CA ASN A 105 -17.05 2.58 -16.31
C ASN A 105 -18.22 2.82 -15.35
N ALA A 106 -18.29 2.09 -14.24
CA ALA A 106 -19.28 2.31 -13.19
C ALA A 106 -18.92 3.48 -12.26
N ILE A 107 -17.67 3.95 -12.27
CA ILE A 107 -17.22 5.08 -11.44
C ILE A 107 -17.62 6.39 -12.13
N ASN A 108 -18.40 7.21 -11.45
CA ASN A 108 -18.69 8.57 -11.88
C ASN A 108 -17.57 9.52 -11.44
N PHE A 109 -16.59 9.73 -12.32
CA PHE A 109 -15.45 10.64 -12.08
C PHE A 109 -15.83 12.13 -11.95
N THR A 110 -17.06 12.52 -12.29
CA THR A 110 -17.56 13.90 -12.17
C THR A 110 -18.27 14.18 -10.84
N TYR A 111 -18.54 13.13 -10.06
CA TYR A 111 -19.10 13.23 -8.72
C TYR A 111 -18.00 13.10 -7.67
N SER A 112 -18.25 13.49 -6.42
CA SER A 112 -17.36 13.20 -5.31
C SER A 112 -18.19 12.91 -4.08
N ASP A 113 -17.87 11.81 -3.42
CA ASP A 113 -18.70 11.28 -2.35
C ASP A 113 -18.46 12.05 -1.04
N GLY A 114 -17.25 12.54 -0.76
CA GLY A 114 -16.97 13.16 0.53
C GLY A 114 -16.83 12.10 1.65
N PHE A 115 -15.80 12.24 2.49
CA PHE A 115 -15.46 11.27 3.54
C PHE A 115 -16.24 11.55 4.82
N TYR A 116 -16.49 12.83 5.13
CA TYR A 116 -17.23 13.26 6.32
C TYR A 116 -18.63 13.78 5.98
N GLY A 117 -19.64 13.25 6.67
CA GLY A 117 -21.06 13.58 6.50
C GLY A 117 -21.86 12.45 5.84
N ALA A 118 -22.98 12.06 6.45
CA ALA A 118 -24.00 11.13 5.96
C ALA A 118 -23.54 9.80 5.29
N ASN A 119 -22.35 9.28 5.61
CA ASN A 119 -21.82 8.01 5.06
C ASN A 119 -21.73 7.99 3.53
N ASN A 120 -21.42 9.14 2.92
CA ASN A 120 -21.49 9.31 1.48
C ASN A 120 -20.50 8.41 0.70
N ILE A 121 -19.32 8.08 1.23
CA ILE A 121 -18.42 7.14 0.51
C ILE A 121 -19.00 5.72 0.37
N VAL A 122 -19.83 5.30 1.33
CA VAL A 122 -20.44 3.96 1.39
C VAL A 122 -21.79 3.91 0.67
N ASN A 123 -22.54 5.02 0.74
CA ASN A 123 -23.94 5.12 0.27
C ASN A 123 -24.16 6.15 -0.84
N GLY A 124 -23.11 6.86 -1.25
CA GLY A 124 -23.14 7.85 -2.31
C GLY A 124 -23.14 7.23 -3.69
N VAL A 125 -23.00 8.09 -4.71
CA VAL A 125 -23.15 7.72 -6.12
C VAL A 125 -22.17 6.61 -6.52
N ASN A 126 -20.94 6.63 -5.99
CA ASN A 126 -19.95 5.59 -6.28
C ASN A 126 -19.89 4.47 -5.24
N GLY A 127 -20.80 4.45 -4.25
CA GLY A 127 -20.75 3.51 -3.13
C GLY A 127 -20.70 2.04 -3.58
N THR A 128 -21.42 1.67 -4.64
CA THR A 128 -21.36 0.31 -5.21
C THR A 128 -19.98 -0.04 -5.75
N ALA A 129 -19.33 0.89 -6.47
CA ALA A 129 -17.98 0.69 -6.98
C ALA A 129 -16.95 0.63 -5.84
N HIS A 130 -17.07 1.53 -4.85
CA HIS A 130 -16.18 1.56 -3.68
C HIS A 130 -16.24 0.29 -2.82
N LYS A 131 -17.38 -0.43 -2.82
CA LYS A 131 -17.54 -1.71 -2.11
C LYS A 131 -17.02 -2.92 -2.90
N ALA A 132 -16.80 -2.76 -4.21
CA ALA A 132 -16.33 -3.86 -5.05
C ALA A 132 -14.93 -4.30 -4.61
N GLN A 133 -14.75 -5.61 -4.40
CA GLN A 133 -13.45 -6.18 -4.11
C GLN A 133 -12.74 -6.51 -5.43
N VAL A 134 -11.55 -5.96 -5.62
CA VAL A 134 -10.68 -6.29 -6.76
C VAL A 134 -9.62 -7.26 -6.27
N ALA A 135 -9.70 -8.53 -6.70
CA ALA A 135 -8.80 -9.58 -6.22
C ALA A 135 -7.31 -9.26 -6.43
N THR A 136 -6.98 -8.57 -7.54
CA THR A 136 -5.63 -8.11 -7.84
C THR A 136 -5.09 -7.10 -6.82
N PHE A 137 -5.95 -6.38 -6.09
CA PHE A 137 -5.53 -5.43 -5.05
C PHE A 137 -5.36 -6.04 -3.66
N LEU A 138 -5.65 -7.33 -3.50
CA LEU A 138 -5.56 -8.02 -2.20
C LEU A 138 -4.40 -9.01 -2.19
N CYS A 139 -3.51 -8.92 -1.20
CA CYS A 139 -2.45 -9.92 -1.04
C CYS A 139 -2.95 -11.06 -0.16
N PRO A 140 -3.07 -12.29 -0.68
CA PRO A 140 -3.55 -13.44 0.10
C PRO A 140 -2.64 -13.80 1.29
N SER A 141 -1.39 -13.35 1.33
CA SER A 141 -0.49 -13.54 2.48
C SER A 141 -0.76 -12.57 3.65
N ASP A 142 -1.48 -11.46 3.43
CA ASP A 142 -1.90 -10.60 4.54
C ASP A 142 -3.00 -11.29 5.36
N GLY A 143 -4.08 -11.68 4.69
CA GLY A 143 -5.21 -12.40 5.29
C GLY A 143 -6.09 -11.55 6.21
N ILE A 144 -5.75 -10.27 6.41
CA ILE A 144 -6.54 -9.31 7.17
C ILE A 144 -7.60 -8.67 6.28
N THR A 145 -8.72 -8.29 6.89
CA THR A 145 -9.75 -7.45 6.28
C THR A 145 -9.87 -6.20 7.12
N CYS A 146 -9.79 -5.04 6.48
CA CYS A 146 -9.87 -3.77 7.17
C CYS A 146 -11.35 -3.31 7.24
N LEU A 147 -11.85 -3.15 8.46
CA LEU A 147 -13.21 -2.68 8.74
C LEU A 147 -13.15 -1.58 9.81
N PRO A 148 -12.98 -0.30 9.40
CA PRO A 148 -12.84 0.80 10.34
C PRO A 148 -13.99 0.86 11.36
N GLN A 149 -13.67 1.01 12.64
CA GLN A 149 -14.62 0.98 13.76
C GLN A 149 -15.06 2.38 14.23
N ASP A 150 -15.17 3.33 13.31
CA ASP A 150 -15.30 4.77 13.60
C ASP A 150 -16.74 5.29 13.66
N GLY A 151 -17.72 4.45 13.30
CA GLY A 151 -19.11 4.86 13.23
C GLY A 151 -19.55 5.41 11.85
N VAL A 152 -18.65 5.89 11.00
CA VAL A 152 -18.98 6.42 9.66
C VAL A 152 -18.93 5.30 8.63
N VAL A 153 -17.85 4.52 8.62
CA VAL A 153 -17.72 3.35 7.74
C VAL A 153 -18.42 2.12 8.33
N ASN A 154 -18.49 2.04 9.67
CA ASN A 154 -19.02 0.87 10.38
C ASN A 154 -20.57 0.80 10.46
N VAL A 155 -21.28 1.93 10.41
CA VAL A 155 -22.71 1.99 10.83
C VAL A 155 -23.69 1.80 9.67
N ALA A 156 -23.21 1.80 8.42
CA ALA A 156 -24.06 1.69 7.23
C ALA A 156 -23.79 0.47 6.32
N GLY A 157 -23.22 -0.61 6.87
CA GLY A 157 -23.28 -1.93 6.24
C GLY A 157 -22.42 -2.14 4.97
N GLY A 158 -21.30 -1.44 4.82
CA GLY A 158 -20.45 -1.62 3.64
C GLY A 158 -18.97 -1.78 3.97
N LYS A 159 -18.46 -3.01 3.88
CA LYS A 159 -17.03 -3.26 3.68
C LYS A 159 -16.61 -2.59 2.37
N LEU A 160 -15.72 -1.60 2.44
CA LEU A 160 -15.08 -1.04 1.26
C LEU A 160 -14.13 -2.08 0.62
N GLY A 161 -13.84 -1.91 -0.66
CA GLY A 161 -12.83 -2.67 -1.40
C GLY A 161 -11.46 -2.45 -0.79
N ASN A 162 -10.93 -3.35 0.04
CA ASN A 162 -9.64 -3.12 0.70
C ASN A 162 -8.45 -3.11 -0.30
N ASN A 163 -7.27 -2.67 0.15
CA ASN A 163 -6.07 -2.55 -0.68
C ASN A 163 -4.80 -2.95 0.06
N ASN A 164 -3.97 -3.77 -0.59
CA ASN A 164 -2.64 -4.18 -0.13
C ASN A 164 -1.48 -3.65 -0.97
N TYR A 165 -1.74 -2.93 -2.08
CA TYR A 165 -0.68 -2.52 -3.01
C TYR A 165 -0.64 -1.01 -3.16
N VAL A 166 0.54 -0.45 -2.97
CA VAL A 166 0.78 0.98 -2.83
C VAL A 166 1.82 1.45 -3.85
N GLY A 167 1.64 2.66 -4.36
CA GLY A 167 2.47 3.24 -5.41
C GLY A 167 3.72 3.94 -4.87
N ASN A 168 4.80 3.94 -5.64
CA ASN A 168 6.06 4.52 -5.22
C ASN A 168 6.05 6.06 -5.36
N SER A 169 6.31 6.77 -4.26
CA SER A 169 6.51 8.23 -4.19
C SER A 169 7.96 8.66 -3.95
N ALA A 170 8.93 7.75 -4.14
CA ALA A 170 10.35 7.89 -3.81
C ALA A 170 10.59 8.09 -2.32
N HIS A 171 11.26 9.15 -1.88
CA HIS A 171 11.48 9.46 -0.47
C HIS A 171 10.72 10.74 -0.09
N PRO A 172 10.45 10.99 1.20
CA PRO A 172 9.90 12.27 1.64
C PRO A 172 10.77 13.43 1.15
N ARG A 173 10.15 14.49 0.63
CA ARG A 173 10.88 15.57 -0.05
C ARG A 173 11.61 16.50 0.90
N ASN A 174 11.19 16.52 2.16
CA ASN A 174 11.80 17.29 3.24
C ASN A 174 13.02 16.59 3.85
N VAL A 175 13.28 15.32 3.50
CA VAL A 175 14.43 14.56 3.99
C VAL A 175 15.62 14.79 3.06
N LEU A 176 16.76 15.17 3.67
CA LEU A 176 18.02 15.34 2.95
C LEU A 176 18.66 13.98 2.68
N MET A 177 18.55 13.53 1.44
CA MET A 177 19.20 12.31 0.96
C MET A 177 20.72 12.49 0.86
N PRO A 178 21.52 11.42 0.99
CA PRO A 178 22.97 11.51 0.84
C PRO A 178 23.38 12.16 -0.49
N GLY A 179 24.28 13.13 -0.43
CA GLY A 179 24.72 13.88 -1.62
C GLY A 179 23.75 14.96 -2.09
N GLY A 180 22.55 15.05 -1.50
CA GLY A 180 21.60 16.14 -1.76
C GLY A 180 22.04 17.47 -1.18
N THR A 181 21.54 18.55 -1.75
CA THR A 181 21.72 19.92 -1.24
C THR A 181 20.51 20.35 -0.41
N PRO A 182 20.69 21.04 0.71
CA PRO A 182 19.58 21.60 1.48
C PRO A 182 18.67 22.47 0.61
N VAL A 183 17.36 22.26 0.71
CA VAL A 183 16.32 22.97 -0.05
C VAL A 183 15.52 23.94 0.81
N GLY A 184 15.64 23.84 2.14
CA GLY A 184 14.88 24.60 3.11
C GLY A 184 13.38 24.42 2.90
N ASP A 185 12.65 25.52 2.98
CA ASP A 185 11.21 25.53 2.73
C ASP A 185 10.86 25.37 1.25
N ASN A 186 11.80 25.24 0.29
CA ASN A 186 11.46 25.07 -1.12
C ASN A 186 11.55 23.59 -1.54
N LEU A 187 10.61 22.79 -1.04
CA LEU A 187 10.54 21.36 -1.31
C LEU A 187 10.48 21.07 -2.82
N PRO A 188 11.32 20.17 -3.36
CA PRO A 188 11.28 19.79 -4.76
C PRO A 188 9.98 19.04 -5.10
N PRO A 189 9.74 18.62 -6.34
CA PRO A 189 8.68 17.65 -6.65
C PRO A 189 9.04 16.22 -6.20
N SER A 190 8.05 15.34 -6.00
CA SER A 190 8.32 13.91 -5.74
C SER A 190 9.12 13.29 -6.89
N GLN A 191 10.03 12.36 -6.57
CA GLN A 191 10.86 11.62 -7.51
C GLN A 191 10.32 10.20 -7.81
N GLY A 192 9.18 9.80 -7.23
CA GLY A 192 8.57 8.50 -7.48
C GLY A 192 7.88 8.40 -8.85
N VAL A 193 7.34 7.24 -9.19
CA VAL A 193 6.64 7.07 -10.47
C VAL A 193 5.17 7.48 -10.41
N ILE A 194 4.52 7.40 -9.25
CA ILE A 194 3.14 7.87 -9.11
C ILE A 194 3.15 9.37 -8.84
N SER A 195 2.56 10.12 -9.76
CA SER A 195 2.47 11.57 -9.65
C SER A 195 1.55 11.98 -8.51
N THR A 196 1.94 12.92 -7.67
CA THR A 196 1.15 13.29 -6.49
C THR A 196 0.39 14.59 -6.70
N SER A 197 -0.94 14.55 -6.59
CA SER A 197 -1.77 15.76 -6.52
C SER A 197 -1.77 16.29 -5.09
N ARG A 198 -1.66 17.63 -4.91
CA ARG A 198 -1.55 18.37 -3.63
C ARG A 198 -0.17 18.60 -3.03
N MET A 199 0.94 18.22 -3.65
CA MET A 199 2.23 18.53 -3.04
C MET A 199 2.43 20.05 -2.91
N TYR A 200 2.79 20.54 -1.73
CA TYR A 200 3.18 21.94 -1.59
C TYR A 200 4.68 22.09 -1.84
N THR A 201 5.08 23.17 -2.51
CA THR A 201 6.51 23.48 -2.68
C THR A 201 7.10 24.06 -1.41
N THR A 202 6.29 24.32 -0.37
CA THR A 202 6.84 24.70 0.93
C THR A 202 6.29 23.90 2.09
N GLN A 203 6.98 23.96 3.22
CA GLN A 203 6.52 23.38 4.47
C GLN A 203 5.48 24.34 5.10
N GLY A 204 4.36 23.82 5.63
CA GLY A 204 3.38 24.63 6.35
C GLY A 204 2.08 23.88 6.65
N GLY A 205 1.40 24.28 7.74
CA GLY A 205 0.14 23.65 8.13
C GLY A 205 -0.93 23.69 7.03
N CYS A 206 -1.91 22.77 7.08
CA CYS A 206 -2.98 22.60 6.08
C CYS A 206 -4.01 23.75 6.02
N ALA A 207 -3.59 25.02 6.07
CA ALA A 207 -4.47 26.17 5.96
C ALA A 207 -5.12 26.29 4.57
N THR A 208 -6.25 27.00 4.48
CA THR A 208 -7.07 27.17 3.26
C THR A 208 -6.29 27.73 2.07
N ALA A 209 -5.21 28.48 2.32
CA ALA A 209 -4.28 29.03 1.32
C ALA A 209 -3.29 27.99 0.75
N GLY A 210 -3.18 26.79 1.35
CA GLY A 210 -2.22 25.72 1.01
C GLY A 210 -2.68 24.77 -0.09
N ARG A 211 -3.71 25.11 -0.85
CA ARG A 211 -4.13 24.38 -2.04
C ARG A 211 -3.37 24.93 -3.25
N ALA A 212 -2.06 24.72 -3.28
CA ALA A 212 -1.22 25.16 -4.38
C ALA A 212 -1.15 24.10 -5.49
N ALA A 213 -1.21 24.56 -6.74
CA ALA A 213 -1.38 23.77 -7.95
C ALA A 213 -0.06 23.45 -8.69
N THR A 214 1.09 23.46 -7.99
CA THR A 214 2.38 23.68 -8.66
C THR A 214 3.36 22.50 -8.63
N THR A 215 2.93 21.32 -8.17
CA THR A 215 3.82 20.15 -8.00
C THR A 215 3.33 18.89 -8.70
N ASN A 216 2.18 18.91 -9.38
CA ASN A 216 1.75 17.80 -10.23
C ASN A 216 2.83 17.59 -11.29
N GLN A 217 3.62 16.53 -11.14
CA GLN A 217 4.61 16.16 -12.14
C GLN A 217 3.93 15.23 -13.13
N ASN A 218 3.95 15.56 -14.42
CA ASN A 218 3.67 14.57 -15.44
C ASN A 218 4.90 13.66 -15.53
N VAL A 219 4.84 12.49 -14.89
CA VAL A 219 5.88 11.48 -15.02
C VAL A 219 5.64 10.74 -16.33
N ASN A 220 6.51 10.96 -17.30
CA ASN A 220 6.49 10.25 -18.59
C ASN A 220 7.67 9.28 -18.68
N ILE A 221 7.66 8.40 -19.68
CA ILE A 221 8.74 7.42 -19.87
C ILE A 221 10.13 8.06 -19.98
N ALA A 222 10.23 9.24 -20.61
CA ALA A 222 11.50 9.95 -20.79
C ALA A 222 12.06 10.52 -19.48
N SER A 223 11.21 10.71 -18.47
CA SER A 223 11.60 11.15 -17.13
C SER A 223 12.15 10.03 -16.24
N ILE A 224 12.05 8.76 -16.68
CA ILE A 224 12.57 7.58 -15.99
C ILE A 224 13.96 7.25 -16.55
N THR A 225 14.93 8.10 -16.23
CA THR A 225 16.28 8.02 -16.83
C THR A 225 17.11 6.85 -16.30
N ASP A 226 16.75 6.30 -15.14
CA ASP A 226 17.48 5.19 -14.51
C ASP A 226 17.09 3.82 -15.10
N GLY A 227 16.09 3.83 -15.99
CA GLY A 227 15.54 2.66 -16.67
C GLY A 227 14.35 2.06 -15.93
N THR A 228 13.33 1.64 -16.69
CA THR A 228 12.07 1.12 -16.14
C THR A 228 12.23 -0.14 -15.29
N SER A 229 13.29 -0.92 -15.53
CA SER A 229 13.62 -2.12 -14.74
C SER A 229 14.30 -1.80 -13.40
N ASN A 230 14.83 -0.59 -13.23
CA ASN A 230 15.57 -0.14 -12.05
C ASN A 230 14.80 0.89 -11.22
N THR A 231 13.58 1.23 -11.62
CA THR A 231 12.72 2.14 -10.87
C THR A 231 11.55 1.36 -10.30
N ALA A 232 11.42 1.37 -8.97
CA ALA A 232 10.29 0.79 -8.28
C ALA A 232 8.98 1.51 -8.67
N ALA A 233 7.90 0.76 -8.79
CA ALA A 233 6.59 1.29 -9.14
C ALA A 233 5.55 1.03 -8.06
N VAL A 234 5.49 -0.20 -7.56
CA VAL A 234 4.46 -0.65 -6.62
C VAL A 234 5.06 -1.61 -5.62
N SER A 235 4.59 -1.58 -4.38
CA SER A 235 4.97 -2.54 -3.37
C SER A 235 3.78 -2.94 -2.50
N GLU A 236 3.98 -3.98 -1.70
CA GLU A 236 3.03 -4.47 -0.71
C GLU A 236 2.97 -3.53 0.53
N SER A 237 1.77 -3.40 1.09
CA SER A 237 1.48 -2.75 2.37
C SER A 237 0.48 -3.58 3.16
N LEU A 238 0.80 -3.88 4.42
CA LEU A 238 -0.10 -4.57 5.34
C LEU A 238 -1.24 -3.64 5.76
N MET A 239 -2.46 -4.17 5.74
CA MET A 239 -3.65 -3.40 6.11
C MET A 239 -3.83 -3.36 7.63
N ASN A 240 -4.53 -2.33 8.12
CA ASN A 240 -5.04 -2.36 9.49
C ASN A 240 -6.23 -3.31 9.59
N ASP A 241 -6.50 -3.84 10.78
CA ASP A 241 -7.69 -4.65 11.05
C ASP A 241 -8.95 -3.80 11.29
N GLY A 242 -8.83 -2.47 11.23
CA GLY A 242 -9.91 -1.53 11.48
C GLY A 242 -10.04 -1.11 12.96
N SER A 243 -9.25 -1.71 13.85
CA SER A 243 -9.21 -1.30 15.27
C SER A 243 -8.42 -0.01 15.50
N GLY A 244 -7.51 0.31 14.58
CA GLY A 244 -6.50 1.35 14.75
C GLY A 244 -5.46 1.05 15.84
N LYS A 245 -5.53 -0.10 16.51
CA LYS A 245 -4.66 -0.47 17.64
C LYS A 245 -3.99 -1.82 17.44
N SER A 246 -3.63 -2.14 16.19
CA SER A 246 -2.97 -3.41 15.89
C SER A 246 -1.68 -3.55 16.71
N SER A 247 -1.44 -4.75 17.23
CA SER A 247 -0.19 -5.06 17.94
C SER A 247 1.02 -5.07 17.01
N ASP A 248 0.79 -5.36 15.72
CA ASP A 248 1.80 -5.24 14.67
C ASP A 248 1.90 -3.78 14.22
N LYS A 249 2.96 -3.09 14.65
CA LYS A 249 3.19 -1.68 14.33
C LYS A 249 3.27 -1.40 12.82
N ARG A 250 3.58 -2.40 11.98
CA ARG A 250 3.60 -2.27 10.51
C ARG A 250 2.22 -1.98 9.92
N ARG A 251 1.16 -2.33 10.65
CA ARG A 251 -0.25 -2.13 10.27
C ARG A 251 -0.83 -0.81 10.76
N ASN A 252 -0.08 -0.07 11.58
CA ASN A 252 -0.51 1.21 12.12
C ASN A 252 0.17 2.35 11.35
N LEU A 253 -0.45 3.53 11.38
CA LEU A 253 0.21 4.78 11.04
C LEU A 253 0.91 5.25 12.32
N ASN A 254 2.24 5.31 12.31
CA ASN A 254 3.03 5.70 13.48
C ASN A 254 3.62 7.10 13.29
N TYR A 255 4.06 7.74 14.36
CA TYR A 255 4.79 9.01 14.35
C TYR A 255 5.88 9.00 15.45
N THR A 256 6.75 10.00 15.46
CA THR A 256 7.74 10.22 16.53
C THR A 256 7.50 11.54 17.24
N SER A 257 7.74 11.58 18.56
CA SER A 257 7.55 12.79 19.37
C SER A 257 8.58 13.88 19.07
N SER A 258 9.74 13.51 18.53
CA SER A 258 10.82 14.43 18.12
C SER A 258 10.46 15.28 16.90
N ARG A 259 9.49 14.83 16.09
CA ARG A 259 9.05 15.49 14.86
C ARG A 259 10.15 15.64 13.82
N LEU A 260 11.23 14.85 13.91
CA LEU A 260 12.37 14.98 12.99
C LEU A 260 11.95 14.71 11.54
N ILE A 261 11.06 13.75 11.31
CA ILE A 261 10.57 13.43 9.97
C ILE A 261 9.75 14.57 9.34
N GLU A 262 9.28 15.54 10.12
CA GLU A 262 8.53 16.69 9.63
C GLU A 262 9.42 17.87 9.28
N GLN A 263 10.65 17.93 9.81
CA GLN A 263 11.57 19.05 9.60
C GLN A 263 12.22 19.01 8.22
N ASN A 264 12.60 20.18 7.70
CA ASN A 264 13.31 20.29 6.44
C ASN A 264 14.79 19.95 6.60
N ASP A 265 15.35 19.40 5.53
CA ASP A 265 16.76 19.06 5.38
C ASP A 265 17.30 18.12 6.47
N VAL A 266 16.44 17.32 7.10
CA VAL A 266 16.89 16.31 8.08
C VAL A 266 17.65 15.21 7.33
N PRO A 267 18.91 14.92 7.71
CA PRO A 267 19.66 13.86 7.05
C PRO A 267 18.92 12.51 7.14
N ALA A 268 18.83 11.79 6.02
CA ALA A 268 18.05 10.55 5.91
C ALA A 268 18.38 9.53 7.02
N MET A 269 19.66 9.33 7.34
CA MET A 269 20.07 8.41 8.40
C MET A 269 19.64 8.85 9.81
N VAL A 270 19.53 10.16 10.06
CA VAL A 270 19.05 10.70 11.33
C VAL A 270 17.55 10.46 11.46
N ALA A 271 16.79 10.73 10.40
CA ALA A 271 15.36 10.43 10.34
C ALA A 271 15.08 8.93 10.52
N VAL A 272 15.88 8.06 9.89
CA VAL A 272 15.77 6.60 10.05
C VAL A 272 16.03 6.18 11.49
N ARG A 273 17.11 6.67 12.11
CA ARG A 273 17.43 6.34 13.50
C ARG A 273 16.32 6.78 14.47
N ASP A 274 15.78 7.98 14.28
CA ASP A 274 14.68 8.51 15.08
C ASP A 274 13.40 7.67 14.92
N GLY A 275 12.98 7.42 13.68
CA GLY A 275 11.77 6.65 13.37
C GLY A 275 11.78 5.22 13.93
N LEU A 276 12.95 4.57 13.93
CA LEU A 276 13.11 3.21 14.45
C LEU A 276 13.18 3.13 15.98
N ALA A 277 13.51 4.24 16.67
CA ALA A 277 13.76 4.20 18.10
C ALA A 277 12.48 4.03 18.93
N ALA A 278 11.44 4.82 18.65
CA ALA A 278 10.22 4.83 19.44
C ALA A 278 8.96 5.22 18.64
N PRO A 279 8.53 4.40 17.67
CA PRO A 279 7.30 4.68 16.93
C PRO A 279 6.07 4.59 17.84
N LEU A 280 5.30 5.67 17.86
CA LEU A 280 4.04 5.82 18.56
C LEU A 280 2.88 5.62 17.59
N ASN A 281 1.92 4.78 17.95
CA ASN A 281 0.72 4.55 17.14
C ASN A 281 -0.19 5.78 17.15
N TRP A 282 -0.81 6.11 16.02
CA TRP A 282 -1.91 7.06 15.89
C TRP A 282 -3.25 6.35 15.61
N PRO A 283 -4.02 5.98 16.65
CA PRO A 283 -5.08 5.00 16.47
C PRO A 283 -6.26 5.45 15.63
N GLY A 284 -6.64 6.73 15.75
CA GLY A 284 -7.86 7.28 15.12
C GLY A 284 -7.89 7.12 13.61
N TRP A 285 -6.73 7.08 12.97
CA TRP A 285 -6.62 7.01 11.51
C TRP A 285 -5.93 5.76 11.01
N SER A 286 -5.15 5.11 11.89
CA SER A 286 -4.61 3.79 11.61
C SER A 286 -5.67 2.80 11.16
N MET A 287 -6.90 2.92 11.67
CA MET A 287 -8.01 2.07 11.28
C MET A 287 -8.37 2.14 9.79
N TYR A 288 -7.97 3.17 9.06
CA TYR A 288 -8.26 3.32 7.63
C TYR A 288 -7.16 2.82 6.71
N LYS A 289 -5.99 2.46 7.22
CA LYS A 289 -4.85 2.02 6.41
C LYS A 289 -5.22 0.77 5.60
N GLY A 290 -5.30 0.92 4.28
CA GLY A 290 -5.75 -0.12 3.34
C GLY A 290 -7.25 -0.43 3.38
N SER A 291 -8.06 0.43 4.00
CA SER A 291 -9.52 0.23 4.12
C SER A 291 -10.23 0.28 2.76
N THR A 292 -9.67 0.99 1.78
CA THR A 292 -10.24 1.16 0.45
C THR A 292 -9.14 1.23 -0.61
N TRP A 293 -9.42 0.82 -1.85
CA TRP A 293 -8.57 1.06 -3.04
C TRP A 293 -9.06 2.26 -3.86
N ALA A 294 -10.35 2.58 -3.78
CA ALA A 294 -10.99 3.50 -4.72
C ALA A 294 -10.85 4.96 -4.30
N PHE A 295 -10.75 5.18 -2.99
CA PHE A 295 -10.76 6.50 -2.37
C PHE A 295 -9.44 6.72 -1.65
N THR A 296 -8.86 7.91 -1.75
CA THR A 296 -7.56 8.20 -1.14
C THR A 296 -7.54 9.51 -0.35
N ASP A 297 -6.87 9.44 0.81
CA ASP A 297 -6.33 10.54 1.59
C ASP A 297 -5.13 10.00 2.42
N GLY A 298 -4.47 10.90 3.15
CA GLY A 298 -3.25 10.69 3.94
C GLY A 298 -3.17 9.45 4.84
N TRP A 299 -4.30 8.80 5.13
CA TRP A 299 -4.43 7.73 6.10
C TRP A 299 -4.89 6.39 5.51
N GLU A 300 -5.49 6.35 4.32
CA GLU A 300 -5.72 5.10 3.61
C GLU A 300 -4.39 4.51 3.11
N GLY A 301 -3.45 5.39 2.74
CA GLY A 301 -2.08 5.04 2.40
C GLY A 301 -1.97 4.31 1.07
N HIS A 302 -2.16 5.03 -0.03
CA HIS A 302 -2.05 4.49 -1.40
C HIS A 302 -0.66 4.65 -2.00
N LEU A 303 0.21 5.37 -1.30
CA LEU A 303 1.61 5.59 -1.65
C LEU A 303 2.54 5.04 -0.57
N TYR A 304 3.77 4.80 -0.97
CA TYR A 304 4.86 4.43 -0.09
C TYR A 304 6.15 5.12 -0.49
N ALA A 305 7.04 5.25 0.48
CA ALA A 305 8.34 5.85 0.35
C ALA A 305 9.49 4.89 0.69
N HIS A 306 10.60 5.04 -0.03
CA HIS A 306 11.89 4.43 0.19
C HIS A 306 12.70 5.28 1.19
N LEU A 307 12.35 5.24 2.48
CA LEU A 307 13.17 5.85 3.54
C LEU A 307 13.66 4.80 4.56
N PHE A 308 12.71 4.09 5.16
CA PHE A 308 13.03 3.01 6.10
C PHE A 308 13.27 1.69 5.37
N PRO A 309 14.03 0.75 5.98
CA PRO A 309 14.14 -0.59 5.43
C PRO A 309 12.77 -1.28 5.34
N PRO A 310 12.60 -2.26 4.44
CA PRO A 310 11.36 -3.02 4.34
C PRO A 310 10.91 -3.60 5.68
N ASN A 311 9.59 -3.66 5.89
CA ASN A 311 8.97 -4.10 7.14
C ASN A 311 9.26 -3.29 8.41
N ALA A 312 9.92 -2.13 8.30
CA ALA A 312 9.92 -1.17 9.40
C ALA A 312 8.48 -0.69 9.72
N PRO A 313 8.21 -0.21 10.94
CA PRO A 313 6.98 0.52 11.21
C PRO A 313 6.93 1.82 10.37
N PRO A 314 5.87 2.06 9.58
CA PRO A 314 5.76 3.27 8.78
C PRO A 314 5.62 4.49 9.69
N ILE A 315 6.40 5.53 9.41
CA ILE A 315 6.43 6.78 10.18
C ILE A 315 5.83 7.89 9.32
N HIS A 316 4.80 8.53 9.85
CA HIS A 316 4.08 9.63 9.23
C HIS A 316 4.42 10.96 9.87
N VAL A 317 4.15 12.02 9.12
CA VAL A 317 4.36 13.43 9.44
C VAL A 317 3.19 14.06 10.21
N TYR A 318 2.77 13.44 11.32
CA TYR A 318 1.57 13.81 12.09
C TYR A 318 1.79 14.52 13.44
N ALA A 319 3.02 14.66 13.93
CA ALA A 319 3.25 15.23 15.25
C ALA A 319 2.87 16.73 15.34
N ASP A 320 2.90 17.46 14.22
CA ASP A 320 2.47 18.86 14.14
C ASP A 320 1.44 19.17 13.02
N ASN A 321 1.11 18.19 12.18
CA ASN A 321 0.26 18.32 10.97
C ASN A 321 0.84 19.21 9.86
N THR A 322 2.16 19.39 9.81
CA THR A 322 2.82 20.28 8.85
C THR A 322 2.93 19.67 7.46
N LEU A 323 3.11 18.35 7.33
CA LEU A 323 3.15 17.67 6.03
C LEU A 323 2.00 16.67 5.82
N ARG A 324 1.02 16.64 6.74
CA ARG A 324 -0.04 15.61 6.75
C ARG A 324 -0.93 15.57 5.50
N CYS A 325 -1.03 16.66 4.75
CA CYS A 325 -1.90 16.77 3.57
C CYS A 325 -1.19 16.30 2.28
N PHE A 326 -0.01 15.69 2.42
CA PHE A 326 0.86 15.26 1.34
C PHE A 326 1.23 13.78 1.49
N GLU A 327 0.44 12.86 0.93
CA GLU A 327 0.71 11.41 1.03
C GLU A 327 2.14 11.05 0.60
N GLY A 328 2.67 11.70 -0.44
CA GLY A 328 4.03 11.44 -0.93
C GLY A 328 5.18 11.94 -0.04
N ASP A 329 4.90 12.70 1.03
CA ASP A 329 5.90 13.15 2.01
C ASP A 329 5.86 12.33 3.30
N THR A 330 4.92 11.39 3.42
CA THR A 330 4.93 10.45 4.54
C THR A 330 5.99 9.36 4.29
N ALA A 331 6.72 8.97 5.33
CA ALA A 331 7.66 7.87 5.24
C ALA A 331 6.95 6.51 5.46
N MET A 332 5.92 6.28 4.66
CA MET A 332 5.22 5.01 4.58
C MET A 332 6.10 3.98 3.89
N ASN A 333 6.78 3.11 4.63
CA ASN A 333 7.59 2.06 4.00
C ASN A 333 6.72 0.85 3.59
N PRO A 334 7.18 0.03 2.64
CA PRO A 334 6.48 -1.19 2.27
C PRO A 334 6.54 -2.23 3.39
N THR A 335 5.47 -3.00 3.52
CA THR A 335 5.28 -3.98 4.60
C THR A 335 4.60 -5.23 4.06
N SER A 336 5.05 -6.41 4.49
CA SER A 336 4.48 -7.69 4.07
C SER A 336 4.56 -8.76 5.17
N ASN A 337 3.83 -9.86 5.00
CA ASN A 337 3.99 -11.06 5.84
C ASN A 337 5.00 -12.06 5.27
N HIS A 338 5.69 -11.71 4.18
CA HIS A 338 6.74 -12.57 3.63
C HIS A 338 7.95 -12.56 4.55
N SER A 339 8.56 -13.74 4.71
CA SER A 339 9.70 -13.89 5.60
C SER A 339 10.91 -13.11 5.08
N GLY A 340 11.37 -12.13 5.85
CA GLY A 340 12.64 -11.44 5.62
C GLY A 340 12.63 -10.31 4.60
N GLY A 341 11.47 -9.87 4.08
CA GLY A 341 11.44 -8.85 3.03
C GLY A 341 10.05 -8.48 2.53
N VAL A 342 10.02 -7.81 1.38
CA VAL A 342 8.80 -7.41 0.65
C VAL A 342 9.02 -7.65 -0.84
N ASN A 343 7.94 -7.87 -1.59
CA ASN A 343 8.03 -7.84 -3.05
C ASN A 343 7.79 -6.42 -3.57
N VAL A 344 8.59 -6.00 -4.54
CA VAL A 344 8.47 -4.71 -5.21
C VAL A 344 8.39 -4.94 -6.71
N GLY A 345 7.34 -4.40 -7.33
CA GLY A 345 7.18 -4.33 -8.78
C GLY A 345 7.87 -3.09 -9.34
N SER A 346 8.67 -3.28 -10.38
CA SER A 346 9.34 -2.21 -11.11
C SER A 346 8.45 -1.71 -12.25
N MET A 347 8.79 -0.55 -12.83
CA MET A 347 7.98 0.08 -13.88
C MET A 347 7.84 -0.77 -15.16
N ASP A 348 8.77 -1.70 -15.43
CA ASP A 348 8.70 -2.64 -16.54
C ASP A 348 7.85 -3.91 -16.27
N GLY A 349 7.26 -4.03 -15.07
CA GLY A 349 6.49 -5.19 -14.65
C GLY A 349 7.33 -6.35 -14.08
N SER A 350 8.65 -6.21 -13.99
CA SER A 350 9.49 -7.16 -13.24
C SER A 350 9.23 -7.02 -11.74
N VAL A 351 9.26 -8.13 -11.01
CA VAL A 351 9.04 -8.15 -9.56
C VAL A 351 10.28 -8.72 -8.87
N ARG A 352 10.75 -8.03 -7.84
CA ARG A 352 11.95 -8.40 -7.07
C ARG A 352 11.60 -8.53 -5.60
N PHE A 353 12.21 -9.48 -4.92
CA PHE A 353 12.10 -9.62 -3.47
C PHE A 353 13.23 -8.84 -2.80
N ILE A 354 12.88 -7.83 -2.02
CA ILE A 354 13.82 -6.93 -1.34
C ILE A 354 13.92 -7.33 0.13
N LYS A 355 15.14 -7.57 0.60
CA LYS A 355 15.39 -8.01 1.99
C LYS A 355 15.22 -6.87 2.98
N ASN A 356 14.78 -7.18 4.20
CA ASN A 356 14.77 -6.22 5.32
C ASN A 356 16.18 -5.67 5.63
N THR A 357 17.22 -6.40 5.26
CA THR A 357 18.64 -6.05 5.47
C THR A 357 19.27 -5.36 4.26
N VAL A 358 18.47 -4.92 3.28
CA VAL A 358 18.96 -4.18 2.11
C VAL A 358 19.76 -2.95 2.54
N ASN A 359 20.83 -2.64 1.81
CA ASN A 359 21.61 -1.44 2.04
C ASN A 359 20.73 -0.20 1.77
N LEU A 360 20.60 0.69 2.75
CA LEU A 360 19.68 1.85 2.66
C LEU A 360 19.95 2.75 1.44
N PRO A 361 21.19 3.18 1.15
CA PRO A 361 21.49 3.90 -0.09
C PRO A 361 20.99 3.19 -1.35
N THR A 362 21.20 1.88 -1.46
CA THR A 362 20.70 1.10 -2.62
C THR A 362 19.17 1.10 -2.66
N TRP A 363 18.53 0.90 -1.51
CA TRP A 363 17.07 0.95 -1.39
C TRP A 363 16.50 2.31 -1.79
N TRP A 364 17.16 3.39 -1.40
CA TRP A 364 16.75 4.76 -1.72
C TRP A 364 16.82 5.06 -3.20
N SER A 365 17.93 4.70 -3.86
CA SER A 365 18.08 4.85 -5.31
C SER A 365 17.06 4.02 -6.09
N PHE A 366 16.66 2.84 -5.59
CA PHE A 366 15.63 2.04 -6.27
C PHE A 366 14.25 2.71 -6.28
N GLY A 367 14.02 3.64 -5.34
CA GLY A 367 12.77 4.40 -5.23
C GLY A 367 12.70 5.62 -6.15
N THR A 368 13.81 6.09 -6.71
CA THR A 368 13.83 7.28 -7.56
C THR A 368 13.69 6.89 -9.03
N ARG A 369 13.11 7.79 -9.83
CA ARG A 369 13.01 7.62 -11.29
C ARG A 369 14.22 8.15 -12.06
N ASN A 370 14.98 9.06 -11.44
CA ASN A 370 16.02 9.85 -12.09
C ASN A 370 17.16 10.29 -11.15
N GLY A 371 17.53 9.44 -10.19
CA GLY A 371 18.69 9.69 -9.33
C GLY A 371 20.04 9.43 -10.00
N GLY A 372 20.05 8.79 -11.19
CA GLY A 372 21.24 8.52 -11.98
C GLY A 372 22.04 7.30 -11.51
N GLU A 373 21.49 6.48 -10.61
CA GLU A 373 22.19 5.33 -10.06
C GLU A 373 21.87 4.03 -10.82
N ILE A 374 22.92 3.32 -11.27
CA ILE A 374 22.77 1.96 -11.80
C ILE A 374 22.86 0.99 -10.63
N ILE A 375 21.74 0.37 -10.28
CA ILE A 375 21.66 -0.61 -9.20
C ILE A 375 21.95 -2.00 -9.75
N SER A 376 23.03 -2.63 -9.25
CA SER A 376 23.29 -4.04 -9.55
C SER A 376 22.19 -4.93 -8.96
N ALA A 377 21.77 -5.97 -9.69
CA ALA A 377 20.76 -6.92 -9.22
C ALA A 377 21.13 -7.59 -7.88
N ASP A 378 22.44 -7.75 -7.60
CA ASP A 378 22.94 -8.36 -6.37
C ASP A 378 22.87 -7.43 -5.14
N ALA A 379 22.61 -6.13 -5.35
CA ALA A 379 22.59 -5.13 -4.30
C ALA A 379 21.22 -4.99 -3.60
N LEU A 380 20.16 -5.58 -4.18
CA LEU A 380 18.75 -5.45 -3.76
C LEU A 380 18.24 -6.62 -2.90
#